data_AF-V5TZE6-F1
#
_entry.id   AF-V5TZE6-F1
#
_cell.length_a   1.000
_cell.length_b   1.000
_cell.length_c   1.000
_cell.angle_alpha   90.00
_cell.angle_beta   90.00
_cell.angle_gamma   90.00
#
_symmetry.space_group_name_H-M   'P 1'
#
loop_
_entity.id
_entity.type
_entity.pdbx_description
1 polymer ?
#
loop_
_entity_poly.entity_id
_entity_poly.type
_entity_poly.pdbx_seq_one_letter_code
_entity_poly.pdbx_strand_id
1 'polypeptide(L)'
;MEDKRGEEHIYLTTEYGKTQLGEGRLVDGQDKPRGAGFELRTDEYGVIRVAKGLFISADGQQKAAGEVLDRETALKEIDLCLQQIAQLSAAAEAANALQADIASQSAMFSERLKPLNEMIHVSAPEGMAFTSGEHMQLTATKNVAVNAGGDISVGVMGNMTALAGEKLGLFARSGPLSLKSGEGPVEVQAQNGGMQLAAEKKLTLTSVSDISFAGKKRITLIGGGSYLKLEAGKIEYGTLQVYLRKVERTMLAGASNMPLNLPVMPLVDLFGSQNPVEEIKPVLRIADAPGINGLAQSGCKWQVVLAESYIQAVTTDEVLMKGKTDAEGKVLHSEYEQNQLAQLAKQYYGQLWLVIGHRAHQLYFNIIPDVSQENIKDLCALDAMGFHPLFNSIAGNTRLGEKLTQCIKAEQQLSGTMLESLRMRN
;
A
#
# COMPACT_ATOMS: atom_id res chain seq x y z
N MET A 1 20.46 41.20 -40.50
CA MET A 1 21.33 40.18 -41.11
C MET A 1 22.70 40.80 -41.20
N GLU A 2 23.70 40.12 -40.65
CA GLU A 2 25.12 40.47 -40.72
C GLU A 2 25.78 39.56 -41.75
N ASP A 3 26.54 40.16 -42.68
CA ASP A 3 27.09 39.50 -43.87
C ASP A 3 28.63 39.43 -43.87
N LYS A 4 29.28 39.87 -42.79
CA LYS A 4 30.73 39.75 -42.62
C LYS A 4 31.15 38.28 -42.63
N ARG A 5 32.04 37.94 -43.57
CA ARG A 5 32.49 36.56 -43.82
C ARG A 5 33.09 35.90 -42.58
N GLY A 6 32.58 34.72 -42.24
CA GLY A 6 32.97 33.97 -41.04
C GLY A 6 32.33 34.47 -39.75
N GLU A 7 31.47 35.49 -39.84
CA GLU A 7 30.76 36.12 -38.72
C GLU A 7 29.26 36.30 -39.02
N GLU A 8 28.76 35.60 -40.04
CA GLU A 8 27.39 35.74 -40.53
C GLU A 8 26.37 35.35 -39.44
N HIS A 9 25.31 36.16 -39.32
CA HIS A 9 24.20 35.85 -38.43
C HIS A 9 22.90 36.57 -38.82
N ILE A 10 21.77 35.99 -38.40
CA ILE A 10 20.42 36.53 -38.58
C ILE A 10 19.74 36.60 -37.21
N TYR A 11 19.05 37.71 -36.96
CA TYR A 11 18.20 37.89 -35.79
C TYR A 11 16.80 38.31 -36.22
N LEU A 12 15.79 37.56 -35.78
CA LEU A 12 14.40 37.98 -35.78
C LEU A 12 13.99 38.28 -34.35
N THR A 13 13.89 39.57 -34.01
CA THR A 13 13.76 40.05 -32.62
C THR A 13 12.60 41.02 -32.49
N THR A 14 11.84 40.89 -31.41
CA THR A 14 10.97 41.93 -30.86
C THR A 14 11.51 42.32 -29.48
N GLU A 15 11.41 43.58 -29.06
CA GLU A 15 11.85 43.99 -27.71
C GLU A 15 10.96 43.42 -26.60
N TYR A 16 9.71 43.06 -26.91
CA TYR A 16 8.79 42.49 -25.92
C TYR A 16 9.25 41.10 -25.47
N GLY A 17 9.59 40.98 -24.18
CA GLY A 17 10.27 39.80 -23.62
C GLY A 17 11.62 39.48 -24.30
N LYS A 18 12.16 40.45 -25.07
CA LYS A 18 13.15 40.30 -26.15
C LYS A 18 13.06 38.96 -26.90
N THR A 19 11.85 38.56 -27.25
CA THR A 19 11.62 37.29 -27.93
C THR A 19 12.43 37.26 -29.23
N GLN A 20 13.28 36.24 -29.39
CA GLN A 20 14.30 36.22 -30.43
C GLN A 20 14.51 34.82 -31.00
N LEU A 21 14.62 34.75 -32.33
CA LEU A 21 15.29 33.67 -33.06
C LEU A 21 16.61 34.22 -33.61
N GLY A 22 17.73 33.69 -33.11
CA GLY A 22 19.07 33.99 -33.59
C GLY A 22 19.69 32.79 -34.30
N GLU A 23 20.37 33.01 -35.42
CA GLU A 23 21.04 31.97 -36.22
C GLU A 23 22.45 32.42 -36.64
N GLY A 24 23.40 31.50 -36.70
CA GLY A 24 24.79 31.77 -37.09
C GLY A 24 25.69 32.10 -35.90
N ARG A 25 26.52 33.15 -36.03
CA ARG A 25 27.34 33.67 -34.92
C ARG A 25 26.52 34.59 -34.03
N LEU A 26 26.09 34.09 -32.88
CA LEU A 26 25.32 34.88 -31.92
C LEU A 26 26.24 35.90 -31.22
N VAL A 27 25.81 37.16 -31.15
CA VAL A 27 26.47 38.28 -30.46
C VAL A 27 25.58 38.98 -29.43
N ASP A 28 26.18 39.59 -28.40
CA ASP A 28 25.49 40.43 -27.41
C ASP A 28 25.23 41.87 -27.93
N GLY A 29 24.69 42.74 -27.06
CA GLY A 29 24.40 44.14 -27.42
C GLY A 29 25.63 45.02 -27.66
N GLN A 30 26.84 44.48 -27.48
CA GLN A 30 28.12 45.12 -27.76
C GLN A 30 28.90 44.39 -28.86
N ASP A 31 28.22 43.58 -29.69
CA ASP A 31 28.78 42.74 -30.76
C ASP A 31 29.82 41.70 -30.30
N LYS A 32 29.86 41.37 -29.00
CA LYS A 32 30.74 40.31 -28.51
C LYS A 32 30.10 38.95 -28.73
N PRO A 33 30.86 37.95 -29.21
CA PRO A 33 30.31 36.61 -29.42
C PRO A 33 29.78 35.99 -28.11
N ARG A 34 28.54 35.51 -28.15
CA ARG A 34 27.84 34.80 -27.05
C ARG A 34 27.61 33.32 -27.34
N GLY A 35 27.71 32.90 -28.60
CA GLY A 35 27.49 31.52 -29.02
C GLY A 35 27.52 31.35 -30.54
N ALA A 36 27.35 30.11 -31.00
CA ALA A 36 27.21 29.76 -32.41
C ALA A 36 26.16 28.67 -32.57
N GLY A 37 25.39 28.72 -33.66
CA GLY A 37 24.30 27.80 -33.93
C GLY A 37 22.98 28.54 -34.08
N PHE A 38 21.95 28.09 -33.37
CA PHE A 38 20.69 28.83 -33.26
C PHE A 38 20.26 28.95 -31.80
N GLU A 39 19.50 30.00 -31.51
CA GLU A 39 18.84 30.19 -30.23
C GLU A 39 17.40 30.65 -30.45
N LEU A 40 16.45 29.95 -29.82
CA LEU A 40 15.10 30.43 -29.62
C LEU A 40 14.93 30.80 -28.15
N ARG A 41 14.79 32.09 -27.84
CA ARG A 41 14.65 32.58 -26.46
C ARG A 41 13.48 33.55 -26.31
N THR A 42 12.91 33.55 -25.11
CA THR A 42 11.93 34.52 -24.63
C THR A 42 11.94 34.51 -23.11
N ASP A 43 11.66 35.67 -22.49
CA ASP A 43 11.42 35.76 -21.04
C ASP A 43 9.94 35.44 -20.71
N GLU A 44 9.10 35.29 -21.74
CA GLU A 44 7.69 34.95 -21.65
C GLU A 44 7.46 33.43 -21.85
N TYR A 45 6.21 33.03 -22.09
CA TYR A 45 5.89 31.63 -22.39
C TYR A 45 6.43 31.17 -23.75
N GLY A 46 7.08 29.99 -23.77
CA GLY A 46 7.48 29.30 -24.99
C GLY A 46 6.64 28.03 -25.24
N VAL A 47 6.20 27.83 -26.47
CA VAL A 47 5.51 26.59 -26.89
C VAL A 47 6.04 26.13 -28.23
N ILE A 48 6.51 24.88 -28.29
CA ILE A 48 6.75 24.15 -29.54
C ILE A 48 5.59 23.16 -29.70
N ARG A 49 4.69 23.42 -30.64
CA ARG A 49 3.50 22.59 -30.89
C ARG A 49 3.56 21.99 -32.28
N VAL A 50 3.46 20.67 -32.36
CA VAL A 50 3.44 19.91 -33.61
C VAL A 50 2.26 18.95 -33.62
N ALA A 51 1.61 18.80 -34.79
CA ALA A 51 0.48 17.88 -34.95
C ALA A 51 0.91 16.51 -35.47
N LYS A 52 2.03 16.45 -36.22
CA LYS A 52 2.54 15.19 -36.78
C LYS A 52 3.49 14.48 -35.83
N GLY A 53 4.41 15.20 -35.20
CA GLY A 53 5.39 14.67 -34.25
C GLY A 53 6.64 15.55 -34.21
N LEU A 54 7.49 15.38 -33.19
CA LEU A 54 8.69 16.20 -32.95
C LEU A 54 9.91 15.30 -32.83
N PHE A 55 10.94 15.57 -33.62
CA PHE A 55 12.24 14.94 -33.47
C PHE A 55 13.26 15.98 -32.98
N ILE A 56 13.88 15.71 -31.84
CA ILE A 56 14.95 16.52 -31.25
C ILE A 56 16.19 15.64 -31.26
N SER A 57 17.26 16.09 -31.90
CA SER A 57 18.46 15.26 -32.03
C SER A 57 19.76 16.05 -31.90
N ALA A 58 20.75 15.41 -31.29
CA ALA A 58 22.16 15.79 -31.33
C ALA A 58 22.96 15.01 -32.40
N ASP A 59 22.30 14.19 -33.22
CA ASP A 59 22.88 13.53 -34.39
C ASP A 59 23.26 14.59 -35.45
N GLY A 60 24.54 14.63 -35.83
CA GLY A 60 25.04 15.63 -36.77
C GLY A 60 24.59 15.36 -38.21
N GLN A 61 23.94 16.35 -38.84
CA GLN A 61 23.64 16.35 -40.28
C GLN A 61 24.40 17.48 -40.98
N GLN A 62 25.62 17.21 -41.44
CA GLN A 62 26.51 18.24 -42.00
C GLN A 62 25.87 18.94 -43.19
N LYS A 63 25.79 20.28 -43.12
CA LYS A 63 25.25 21.14 -44.17
C LYS A 63 23.83 20.73 -44.63
N ALA A 64 23.03 20.18 -43.73
CA ALA A 64 21.69 19.66 -44.04
C ALA A 64 21.69 18.65 -45.20
N ALA A 65 22.76 17.86 -45.35
CA ALA A 65 22.86 16.82 -46.36
C ALA A 65 22.04 15.59 -45.92
N GLY A 66 20.77 15.54 -46.33
CA GLY A 66 19.83 14.46 -46.03
C GLY A 66 18.40 14.98 -45.88
N GLU A 67 17.49 14.09 -45.49
CA GLU A 67 16.11 14.46 -45.20
C GLU A 67 16.00 15.13 -43.83
N VAL A 68 15.03 16.03 -43.67
CA VAL A 68 14.79 16.76 -42.39
C VAL A 68 14.48 15.81 -41.23
N LEU A 69 13.89 14.64 -41.52
CA LEU A 69 13.52 13.63 -40.54
C LEU A 69 14.38 12.36 -40.64
N ASP A 70 15.61 12.49 -41.13
CA ASP A 70 16.56 11.37 -41.07
C ASP A 70 16.81 10.96 -39.61
N ARG A 71 16.45 9.72 -39.29
CA ARG A 71 16.39 9.14 -37.94
C ARG A 71 16.96 7.73 -37.91
N GLU A 72 17.69 7.33 -38.95
CA GLU A 72 18.12 5.94 -39.12
C GLU A 72 18.98 5.46 -37.94
N THR A 73 19.93 6.29 -37.49
CA THR A 73 20.79 6.01 -36.32
C THR A 73 19.96 5.78 -35.05
N ALA A 74 19.10 6.74 -34.70
CA ALA A 74 18.28 6.68 -33.50
C ALA A 74 17.31 5.48 -33.50
N LEU A 75 16.75 5.11 -34.67
CA LEU A 75 15.88 3.96 -34.79
C LEU A 75 16.62 2.62 -34.64
N LYS A 76 17.88 2.53 -35.11
CA LYS A 76 18.72 1.33 -34.94
C LYS A 76 19.03 1.04 -33.47
N GLU A 77 19.31 2.09 -32.68
CA GLU A 77 19.58 1.95 -31.24
C GLU A 77 18.37 1.36 -30.50
N ILE A 78 17.16 1.81 -30.85
CA ILE A 78 15.91 1.29 -30.29
C ILE A 78 15.69 -0.17 -30.68
N ASP A 79 15.89 -0.52 -31.95
CA ASP A 79 15.71 -1.90 -32.43
C ASP A 79 16.68 -2.85 -31.70
N LEU A 80 17.93 -2.44 -31.47
CA LEU A 80 18.91 -3.23 -30.71
C LEU A 80 18.47 -3.41 -29.24
N CYS A 81 17.99 -2.34 -28.60
CA CYS A 81 17.51 -2.38 -27.23
C CYS A 81 16.32 -3.34 -27.08
N LEU A 82 15.35 -3.27 -27.99
CA LEU A 82 14.19 -4.18 -28.01
C LEU A 82 14.58 -5.65 -28.13
N GLN A 83 15.56 -5.97 -28.98
CA GLN A 83 16.06 -7.34 -29.11
C GLN A 83 16.67 -7.86 -27.80
N GLN A 84 17.44 -7.03 -27.09
CA GLN A 84 18.05 -7.39 -25.81
C GLN A 84 16.98 -7.63 -24.72
N ILE A 85 15.97 -6.76 -24.65
CA ILE A 85 14.87 -6.89 -23.67
C ILE A 85 14.03 -8.14 -23.97
N ALA A 86 13.78 -8.45 -25.25
CA ALA A 86 13.08 -9.67 -25.64
C ALA A 86 13.78 -10.95 -25.16
N GLN A 87 15.11 -11.01 -25.29
CA GLN A 87 15.89 -12.13 -24.76
C GLN A 87 15.83 -12.22 -23.23
N LEU A 88 15.82 -11.09 -22.52
CA LEU A 88 15.71 -11.07 -21.06
C LEU A 88 14.31 -11.52 -20.60
N SER A 89 13.25 -11.10 -21.30
CA SER A 89 11.88 -11.50 -20.98
C SER A 89 11.62 -12.98 -21.26
N ALA A 90 12.19 -13.55 -22.32
CA ALA A 90 12.14 -14.99 -22.55
C ALA A 90 12.81 -15.78 -21.40
N ALA A 91 13.91 -15.26 -20.86
CA ALA A 91 14.57 -15.87 -19.69
C ALA A 91 13.73 -15.73 -18.41
N ALA A 92 13.04 -14.59 -18.23
CA ALA A 92 12.11 -14.38 -17.12
C ALA A 92 10.92 -15.35 -17.20
N GLU A 93 10.36 -15.54 -18.40
CA GLU A 93 9.30 -16.51 -18.66
C GLU A 93 9.72 -17.94 -18.31
N ALA A 94 10.90 -18.39 -18.78
CA ALA A 94 11.43 -19.71 -18.46
C ALA A 94 11.64 -19.94 -16.95
N ALA A 95 11.84 -18.86 -16.19
CA ALA A 95 11.95 -18.87 -14.73
C ALA A 95 10.62 -18.69 -13.99
N ASN A 96 9.48 -18.62 -14.70
CA ASN A 96 8.17 -18.27 -14.14
C ASN A 96 8.16 -16.91 -13.40
N ALA A 97 9.02 -15.98 -13.80
CA ALA A 97 9.06 -14.62 -13.27
C ALA A 97 8.05 -13.69 -13.98
N LEU A 98 7.79 -12.52 -13.40
CA LEU A 98 6.95 -11.49 -14.02
C LEU A 98 7.59 -11.02 -15.34
N GLN A 99 6.82 -11.07 -16.42
CA GLN A 99 7.26 -10.64 -17.75
C GLN A 99 7.07 -9.13 -17.92
N ALA A 100 7.97 -8.51 -18.70
CA ALA A 100 7.79 -7.14 -19.15
C ALA A 100 6.77 -7.08 -20.29
N ASP A 101 5.99 -6.01 -20.38
CA ASP A 101 5.04 -5.79 -21.49
C ASP A 101 5.76 -5.31 -22.77
N ILE A 102 6.51 -6.24 -23.37
CA ILE A 102 7.27 -5.99 -24.60
C ILE A 102 6.32 -5.81 -25.79
N ALA A 103 5.15 -6.44 -25.76
CA ALA A 103 4.17 -6.35 -26.85
C ALA A 103 3.66 -4.92 -27.02
N SER A 104 3.21 -4.28 -25.94
CA SER A 104 2.78 -2.88 -25.99
C SER A 104 3.93 -1.94 -26.36
N GLN A 105 5.14 -2.22 -25.89
CA GLN A 105 6.32 -1.42 -26.23
C GLN A 105 6.64 -1.51 -27.73
N SER A 106 6.64 -2.73 -28.28
CA SER A 106 6.90 -3.00 -29.70
C SER A 106 5.84 -2.39 -30.61
N ALA A 107 4.56 -2.45 -30.20
CA ALA A 107 3.45 -1.79 -30.89
C ALA A 107 3.63 -0.26 -30.90
N MET A 108 3.93 0.35 -29.75
CA MET A 108 4.19 1.80 -29.68
C MET A 108 5.35 2.21 -30.60
N PHE A 109 6.45 1.44 -30.63
CA PHE A 109 7.58 1.76 -31.48
C PHE A 109 7.26 1.63 -32.98
N SER A 110 6.63 0.53 -33.39
CA SER A 110 6.33 0.27 -34.79
C SER A 110 5.22 1.17 -35.35
N GLU A 111 4.14 1.37 -34.61
CA GLU A 111 2.95 2.10 -35.10
C GLU A 111 3.04 3.61 -34.89
N ARG A 112 3.82 4.08 -33.90
CA ARG A 112 3.87 5.50 -33.51
C ARG A 112 5.25 6.10 -33.61
N LEU A 113 6.28 5.50 -33.01
CA LEU A 113 7.60 6.12 -32.99
C LEU A 113 8.29 6.09 -34.37
N LYS A 114 8.33 4.94 -35.06
CA LYS A 114 8.93 4.80 -36.39
C LYS A 114 8.35 5.79 -37.41
N PRO A 115 7.02 5.89 -37.58
CA PRO A 115 6.41 6.91 -38.44
C PRO A 115 6.38 8.32 -37.83
N LEU A 116 6.84 8.49 -36.59
CA LEU A 116 6.78 9.73 -35.81
C LEU A 116 5.36 10.32 -35.78
N ASN A 117 4.36 9.50 -35.44
CA ASN A 117 2.94 9.86 -35.43
C ASN A 117 2.46 10.28 -34.03
N GLU A 118 2.31 11.58 -33.82
CA GLU A 118 1.98 12.27 -32.56
C GLU A 118 2.98 11.97 -31.44
N MET A 119 4.23 11.70 -31.80
CA MET A 119 5.30 11.33 -30.87
C MET A 119 6.36 12.41 -30.77
N ILE A 120 6.97 12.50 -29.60
CA ILE A 120 8.25 13.21 -29.40
C ILE A 120 9.34 12.15 -29.32
N HIS A 121 10.37 12.28 -30.14
CA HIS A 121 11.56 11.45 -30.09
C HIS A 121 12.77 12.34 -29.81
N VAL A 122 13.50 12.03 -28.75
CA VAL A 122 14.76 12.71 -28.39
C VAL A 122 15.89 11.70 -28.56
N SER A 123 16.92 12.07 -29.32
CA SER A 123 18.10 11.24 -29.62
C SER A 123 19.38 12.01 -29.34
N ALA A 124 20.37 11.35 -28.75
CA ALA A 124 21.72 11.89 -28.63
C ALA A 124 22.75 10.75 -28.56
N PRO A 125 23.73 10.70 -29.47
CA PRO A 125 24.68 9.58 -29.56
C PRO A 125 25.63 9.49 -28.35
N GLU A 126 25.91 10.62 -27.69
CA GLU A 126 26.85 10.73 -26.58
C GLU A 126 26.15 10.94 -25.22
N GLY A 127 24.84 10.71 -25.16
CA GLY A 127 24.05 10.72 -23.92
C GLY A 127 23.07 11.88 -23.76
N MET A 128 22.18 11.73 -22.78
CA MET A 128 21.15 12.70 -22.41
C MET A 128 21.10 12.87 -20.89
N ALA A 129 20.84 14.09 -20.43
CA ALA A 129 20.64 14.38 -19.02
C ALA A 129 19.35 15.18 -18.81
N PHE A 130 18.54 14.75 -17.85
CA PHE A 130 17.39 15.49 -17.36
C PHE A 130 17.67 15.88 -15.91
N THR A 131 17.57 17.16 -15.58
CA THR A 131 17.86 17.69 -14.23
C THR A 131 16.77 18.68 -13.83
N SER A 132 16.39 18.66 -12.54
CA SER A 132 15.47 19.63 -11.93
C SER A 132 16.06 20.10 -10.61
N GLY A 133 15.91 21.38 -10.28
CA GLY A 133 16.26 21.92 -8.96
C GLY A 133 15.27 21.54 -7.87
N GLU A 134 14.09 21.04 -8.25
CA GLU A 134 13.00 20.66 -7.36
C GLU A 134 12.53 19.23 -7.69
N HIS A 135 11.36 19.09 -8.33
CA HIS A 135 10.76 17.80 -8.64
C HIS A 135 10.96 17.39 -10.10
N MET A 136 11.01 16.08 -10.34
CA MET A 136 10.94 15.47 -11.66
C MET A 136 9.86 14.40 -11.65
N GLN A 137 8.97 14.42 -12.65
CA GLN A 137 7.86 13.47 -12.77
C GLN A 137 7.82 12.86 -14.17
N LEU A 138 7.68 11.53 -14.21
CA LEU A 138 7.43 10.76 -15.43
C LEU A 138 6.09 10.06 -15.24
N THR A 139 5.14 10.26 -16.14
CA THR A 139 3.78 9.70 -16.02
C THR A 139 3.25 9.29 -17.38
N ALA A 140 2.67 8.10 -17.45
CA ALA A 140 1.98 7.59 -18.63
C ALA A 140 0.70 6.88 -18.20
N THR A 141 -0.39 7.06 -18.95
CA THR A 141 -1.68 6.37 -18.70
C THR A 141 -1.61 4.86 -18.95
N LYS A 142 -0.65 4.43 -19.77
CA LYS A 142 -0.37 3.01 -20.05
C LYS A 142 0.92 2.61 -19.35
N ASN A 143 2.01 2.49 -20.11
CA ASN A 143 3.25 1.90 -19.64
C ASN A 143 4.39 2.92 -19.65
N VAL A 144 5.28 2.82 -18.65
CA VAL A 144 6.62 3.43 -18.67
C VAL A 144 7.61 2.28 -18.76
N ALA A 145 8.51 2.33 -19.75
CA ALA A 145 9.57 1.36 -19.92
C ALA A 145 10.93 2.06 -19.79
N VAL A 146 11.80 1.52 -18.93
CA VAL A 146 13.17 2.00 -18.73
C VAL A 146 14.11 0.84 -19.02
N ASN A 147 14.96 1.01 -20.03
CA ASN A 147 15.84 -0.05 -20.51
C ASN A 147 17.25 0.48 -20.70
N ALA A 148 18.24 -0.37 -20.49
CA ALA A 148 19.65 -0.08 -20.73
C ALA A 148 20.34 -1.30 -21.33
N GLY A 149 21.29 -1.09 -22.24
CA GLY A 149 22.18 -2.17 -22.71
C GLY A 149 23.24 -2.55 -21.67
N GLY A 150 23.52 -1.65 -20.71
CA GLY A 150 24.36 -1.88 -19.53
C GLY A 150 23.54 -1.87 -18.24
N ASP A 151 23.97 -1.11 -17.25
CA ASP A 151 23.34 -1.05 -15.93
C ASP A 151 22.31 0.06 -15.79
N ILE A 152 21.28 -0.16 -14.96
CA ILE A 152 20.42 0.90 -14.41
C ILE A 152 20.80 1.08 -12.94
N SER A 153 21.20 2.29 -12.57
CA SER A 153 21.49 2.66 -11.18
C SER A 153 20.47 3.66 -10.67
N VAL A 154 19.82 3.34 -9.54
CA VAL A 154 18.86 4.21 -8.86
C VAL A 154 19.37 4.47 -7.46
N GLY A 155 19.63 5.74 -7.14
CA GLY A 155 20.11 6.19 -5.83
C GLY A 155 19.13 7.17 -5.21
N VAL A 156 18.79 6.97 -3.93
CA VAL A 156 17.88 7.83 -3.17
C VAL A 156 18.49 8.08 -1.80
N MET A 157 18.66 9.35 -1.42
CA MET A 157 19.16 9.72 -0.08
C MET A 157 18.10 9.60 1.01
N GLY A 158 16.83 9.83 0.65
CA GLY A 158 15.67 9.57 1.50
C GLY A 158 15.10 8.17 1.26
N ASN A 159 13.79 8.09 1.08
CA ASN A 159 13.08 6.82 0.94
C ASN A 159 12.85 6.43 -0.52
N MET A 160 13.11 5.17 -0.85
CA MET A 160 12.65 4.57 -2.11
C MET A 160 11.37 3.77 -1.83
N THR A 161 10.30 4.05 -2.58
CA THR A 161 9.02 3.33 -2.48
C THR A 161 8.65 2.75 -3.84
N ALA A 162 8.29 1.46 -3.87
CA ALA A 162 7.79 0.78 -5.07
C ALA A 162 6.42 0.18 -4.77
N LEU A 163 5.38 0.68 -5.44
CA LEU A 163 4.00 0.21 -5.30
C LEU A 163 3.53 -0.39 -6.62
N ALA A 164 2.90 -1.56 -6.56
CA ALA A 164 2.29 -2.22 -7.71
C ALA A 164 0.86 -2.62 -7.38
N GLY A 165 -0.09 -2.33 -8.28
CA GLY A 165 -1.50 -2.67 -8.08
C GLY A 165 -1.81 -4.17 -8.15
N GLU A 166 -0.98 -4.95 -8.85
CA GLU A 166 -1.17 -6.39 -9.00
C GLU A 166 0.05 -7.20 -8.55
N LYS A 167 1.21 -6.98 -9.15
CA LYS A 167 2.42 -7.79 -8.92
C LYS A 167 3.68 -6.92 -8.97
N LEU A 168 4.60 -7.18 -8.05
CA LEU A 168 5.98 -6.68 -8.09
C LEU A 168 6.91 -7.87 -8.36
N GLY A 169 7.68 -7.79 -9.44
CA GLY A 169 8.62 -8.84 -9.84
C GLY A 169 10.06 -8.39 -9.75
N LEU A 170 10.93 -9.24 -9.20
CA LEU A 170 12.38 -9.06 -9.16
C LEU A 170 13.03 -10.32 -9.75
N PHE A 171 13.81 -10.16 -10.81
CA PHE A 171 14.43 -11.29 -11.52
C PHE A 171 15.87 -10.96 -11.93
N ALA A 172 16.78 -11.88 -11.66
CA ALA A 172 18.17 -11.83 -12.10
C ALA A 172 18.49 -13.13 -12.85
N ARG A 173 18.93 -13.03 -14.11
CA ARG A 173 19.14 -14.20 -14.99
C ARG A 173 20.36 -15.02 -14.61
N SER A 174 21.52 -14.38 -14.50
CA SER A 174 22.82 -15.04 -14.32
C SER A 174 23.54 -14.62 -13.04
N GLY A 175 23.27 -13.41 -12.55
CA GLY A 175 23.83 -12.89 -11.30
C GLY A 175 22.99 -13.23 -10.07
N PRO A 176 23.51 -12.95 -8.87
CA PRO A 176 22.76 -13.13 -7.63
C PRO A 176 21.70 -12.04 -7.47
N LEU A 177 20.54 -12.39 -6.91
CA LEU A 177 19.63 -11.44 -6.30
C LEU A 177 20.05 -11.22 -4.84
N SER A 178 20.33 -9.97 -4.45
CA SER A 178 20.81 -9.62 -3.11
C SER A 178 19.96 -8.51 -2.50
N LEU A 179 19.40 -8.78 -1.32
CA LEU A 179 18.64 -7.83 -0.52
C LEU A 179 19.36 -7.65 0.83
N LYS A 180 19.77 -6.44 1.15
CA LYS A 180 20.59 -6.13 2.33
C LYS A 180 20.09 -4.84 2.99
N SER A 181 20.07 -4.83 4.32
CA SER A 181 19.94 -3.62 5.13
C SER A 181 21.21 -3.45 5.97
N GLY A 182 21.72 -2.23 6.06
CA GLY A 182 22.96 -1.92 6.79
C GLY A 182 22.77 -1.85 8.30
N GLU A 183 21.67 -1.22 8.74
CA GLU A 183 21.39 -0.97 10.16
C GLU A 183 19.99 -1.44 10.57
N GLY A 184 18.97 -1.18 9.74
CA GLY A 184 17.58 -1.51 10.04
C GLY A 184 17.22 -2.98 9.77
N PRO A 185 16.05 -3.44 10.25
CA PRO A 185 15.57 -4.79 9.98
C PRO A 185 15.20 -4.99 8.51
N VAL A 186 15.23 -6.25 8.06
CA VAL A 186 14.60 -6.67 6.80
C VAL A 186 13.30 -7.37 7.13
N GLU A 187 12.19 -6.85 6.62
CA GLU A 187 10.86 -7.40 6.84
C GLU A 187 10.27 -7.91 5.51
N VAL A 188 9.76 -9.15 5.54
CA VAL A 188 9.08 -9.77 4.40
C VAL A 188 7.80 -10.39 4.93
N GLN A 189 6.66 -10.03 4.36
CA GLN A 189 5.35 -10.50 4.79
C GLN A 189 4.44 -10.83 3.62
N ALA A 190 3.58 -11.84 3.79
CA ALA A 190 2.44 -12.11 2.93
C ALA A 190 1.17 -12.01 3.79
N GLN A 191 0.48 -10.86 3.74
CA GLN A 191 -0.62 -10.54 4.67
C GLN A 191 -1.86 -11.42 4.47
N ASN A 192 -2.18 -11.73 3.21
CA ASN A 192 -3.36 -12.53 2.83
C ASN A 192 -2.99 -13.73 1.94
N GLY A 193 -1.69 -14.05 1.86
CA GLY A 193 -1.15 -15.05 0.93
C GLY A 193 -0.17 -16.01 1.59
N GLY A 194 0.27 -17.00 0.82
CA GLY A 194 1.35 -17.89 1.23
C GLY A 194 2.72 -17.25 0.98
N MET A 195 3.69 -17.61 1.81
CA MET A 195 5.11 -17.30 1.58
C MET A 195 5.85 -18.58 1.22
N GLN A 196 6.66 -18.54 0.15
CA GLN A 196 7.48 -19.67 -0.28
C GLN A 196 8.93 -19.23 -0.45
N LEU A 197 9.85 -19.98 0.14
CA LEU A 197 11.30 -19.83 -0.04
C LEU A 197 11.84 -21.19 -0.46
N ALA A 198 12.40 -21.25 -1.67
CA ALA A 198 12.92 -22.48 -2.25
C ALA A 198 14.31 -22.24 -2.85
N ALA A 199 15.17 -23.25 -2.79
CA ALA A 199 16.46 -23.26 -3.44
C ALA A 199 16.74 -24.68 -3.96
N GLU A 200 17.25 -24.80 -5.19
CA GLU A 200 17.71 -26.07 -5.75
C GLU A 200 18.93 -26.61 -4.97
N LYS A 201 19.78 -25.69 -4.51
CA LYS A 201 20.97 -25.98 -3.69
C LYS A 201 20.66 -25.75 -2.21
N LYS A 202 21.71 -25.47 -1.42
CA LYS A 202 21.61 -25.23 0.00
C LYS A 202 20.79 -23.97 0.32
N LEU A 203 19.74 -24.13 1.14
CA LEU A 203 19.09 -23.03 1.86
C LEU A 203 19.72 -22.89 3.25
N THR A 204 20.13 -21.67 3.63
CA THR A 204 20.72 -21.38 4.95
C THR A 204 19.94 -20.27 5.62
N LEU A 205 19.46 -20.51 6.84
CA LEU A 205 18.92 -19.49 7.72
C LEU A 205 19.80 -19.45 8.97
N THR A 206 20.44 -18.30 9.22
CA THR A 206 21.40 -18.13 10.31
C THR A 206 21.10 -16.83 11.05
N SER A 207 21.14 -16.88 12.38
CA SER A 207 21.16 -15.73 13.27
C SER A 207 22.41 -15.84 14.16
N VAL A 208 23.01 -14.70 14.49
CA VAL A 208 24.07 -14.63 15.51
C VAL A 208 23.46 -14.67 16.92
N SER A 209 22.17 -14.38 17.03
CA SER A 209 21.38 -14.50 18.24
C SER A 209 20.31 -15.57 18.01
N ASP A 210 19.05 -15.29 18.34
CA ASP A 210 17.98 -16.28 18.27
C ASP A 210 17.44 -16.46 16.84
N ILE A 211 16.99 -17.68 16.56
CA ILE A 211 16.10 -18.00 15.43
C ILE A 211 14.80 -18.50 16.02
N SER A 212 13.67 -17.91 15.61
CA SER A 212 12.35 -18.36 16.00
C SER A 212 11.54 -18.84 14.80
N PHE A 213 10.87 -19.97 14.98
CA PHE A 213 9.85 -20.45 14.05
C PHE A 213 8.54 -20.52 14.83
N ALA A 214 7.54 -19.78 14.37
CA ALA A 214 6.26 -19.63 15.04
C ALA A 214 5.13 -19.97 14.06
N GLY A 215 4.26 -20.91 14.45
CA GLY A 215 3.11 -21.31 13.65
C GLY A 215 1.91 -21.59 14.52
N LYS A 216 0.77 -20.95 14.23
CA LYS A 216 -0.45 -21.09 15.05
C LYS A 216 -1.03 -22.51 15.04
N LYS A 217 -0.95 -23.19 13.90
CA LYS A 217 -1.54 -24.54 13.70
C LYS A 217 -0.49 -25.65 13.84
N ARG A 218 0.62 -25.53 13.10
CA ARG A 218 1.64 -26.57 13.02
C ARG A 218 2.97 -25.99 12.54
N ILE A 219 4.08 -26.56 13.03
CA ILE A 219 5.41 -26.44 12.42
C ILE A 219 5.85 -27.85 12.02
N THR A 220 6.44 -28.00 10.83
CA THR A 220 6.90 -29.31 10.32
C THR A 220 8.27 -29.16 9.69
N LEU A 221 9.21 -29.97 10.18
CA LEU A 221 10.57 -30.08 9.65
C LEU A 221 10.74 -31.49 9.10
N ILE A 222 11.14 -31.62 7.84
CA ILE A 222 11.28 -32.92 7.15
C ILE A 222 12.65 -32.98 6.49
N GLY A 223 13.33 -34.12 6.61
CA GLY A 223 14.61 -34.35 5.95
C GLY A 223 14.97 -35.84 5.90
N GLY A 224 15.37 -36.33 4.72
CA GLY A 224 15.87 -37.71 4.55
C GLY A 224 14.89 -38.80 5.01
N GLY A 225 13.58 -38.57 4.91
CA GLY A 225 12.54 -39.49 5.39
C GLY A 225 12.26 -39.43 6.91
N SER A 226 12.98 -38.59 7.66
CA SER A 226 12.70 -38.30 9.07
C SER A 226 11.97 -36.97 9.22
N TYR A 227 11.27 -36.76 10.34
CA TYR A 227 10.53 -35.52 10.56
C TYR A 227 10.38 -35.14 12.04
N LEU A 228 10.08 -33.86 12.27
CA LEU A 228 9.61 -33.28 13.53
C LEU A 228 8.37 -32.42 13.25
N LYS A 229 7.28 -32.69 13.96
CA LYS A 229 6.03 -31.92 13.93
C LYS A 229 5.74 -31.35 15.32
N LEU A 230 5.43 -30.07 15.34
CA LEU A 230 4.97 -29.35 16.53
C LEU A 230 3.52 -28.93 16.28
N GLU A 231 2.61 -29.38 17.15
CA GLU A 231 1.17 -29.11 17.09
C GLU A 231 0.65 -28.68 18.48
N ALA A 232 -0.62 -28.28 18.55
CA ALA A 232 -1.25 -27.88 19.81
C ALA A 232 -1.14 -29.01 20.87
N GLY A 233 -0.31 -28.77 21.89
CA GLY A 233 -0.09 -29.71 23.00
C GLY A 233 0.66 -31.00 22.62
N LYS A 234 1.25 -31.09 21.43
CA LYS A 234 1.85 -32.34 20.91
C LYS A 234 3.17 -32.09 20.17
N ILE A 235 4.17 -32.87 20.53
CA ILE A 235 5.44 -32.98 19.79
C ILE A 235 5.51 -34.39 19.21
N GLU A 236 5.67 -34.52 17.90
CA GLU A 236 5.81 -35.79 17.20
C GLU A 236 7.09 -35.79 16.38
N TYR A 237 8.00 -36.73 16.63
CA TYR A 237 9.17 -36.95 15.79
C TYR A 237 9.22 -38.43 15.37
N GLY A 238 9.59 -38.67 14.11
CA GLY A 238 9.59 -40.01 13.52
C GLY A 238 10.78 -40.23 12.60
N THR A 239 11.31 -41.46 12.60
CA THR A 239 12.36 -41.92 11.70
C THR A 239 12.19 -43.41 11.40
N LEU A 240 12.63 -43.86 10.22
CA LEU A 240 12.57 -45.28 9.81
C LEU A 240 13.75 -46.09 10.32
N GLN A 241 14.83 -45.44 10.76
CA GLN A 241 16.06 -46.10 11.16
C GLN A 241 16.38 -45.77 12.63
N VAL A 242 17.50 -45.12 12.89
CA VAL A 242 18.03 -44.91 14.23
C VAL A 242 17.67 -43.53 14.74
N TYR A 243 17.06 -43.48 15.92
CA TYR A 243 16.97 -42.26 16.72
C TYR A 243 18.13 -42.22 17.72
N LEU A 244 19.09 -41.32 17.53
CA LEU A 244 20.27 -41.20 18.38
C LEU A 244 20.23 -39.92 19.20
N ARG A 245 20.09 -40.05 20.52
CA ARG A 245 20.15 -38.92 21.46
C ARG A 245 21.47 -38.94 22.23
N LYS A 246 22.33 -37.94 21.99
CA LYS A 246 23.61 -37.76 22.69
C LYS A 246 23.52 -36.57 23.63
N VAL A 247 23.24 -36.82 24.91
CA VAL A 247 23.14 -35.80 25.96
C VAL A 247 23.77 -36.29 27.27
N GLU A 248 24.39 -35.40 28.04
CA GLU A 248 24.95 -35.74 29.36
C GLU A 248 23.85 -36.02 30.40
N ARG A 249 22.75 -35.25 30.35
CA ARG A 249 21.62 -35.37 31.27
C ARG A 249 20.29 -35.26 30.55
N THR A 250 19.30 -35.99 31.04
CA THR A 250 17.90 -35.89 30.65
C THR A 250 17.08 -35.52 31.86
N MET A 251 16.27 -34.46 31.76
CA MET A 251 15.30 -34.10 32.78
C MET A 251 13.89 -34.27 32.21
N LEU A 252 13.00 -34.89 32.98
CA LEU A 252 11.57 -34.90 32.74
C LEU A 252 10.93 -33.91 33.73
N ALA A 253 10.47 -32.76 33.22
CA ALA A 253 9.83 -31.72 34.03
C ALA A 253 8.30 -31.75 33.89
N GLY A 254 7.60 -31.05 34.78
CA GLY A 254 6.15 -30.84 34.69
C GLY A 254 5.74 -29.95 33.51
N ALA A 255 4.42 -29.84 33.30
CA ALA A 255 3.88 -29.02 32.22
C ALA A 255 4.30 -27.54 32.36
N SER A 256 4.61 -26.91 31.22
CA SER A 256 4.94 -25.49 31.12
C SER A 256 4.32 -24.94 29.84
N ASN A 257 3.85 -23.69 29.89
CA ASN A 257 3.23 -23.01 28.75
C ASN A 257 4.07 -21.79 28.36
N MET A 258 4.30 -21.60 27.07
CA MET A 258 4.91 -20.40 26.52
C MET A 258 3.92 -19.73 25.55
N PRO A 259 3.59 -18.45 25.73
CA PRO A 259 2.65 -17.77 24.84
C PRO A 259 3.28 -17.55 23.46
N LEU A 260 2.51 -17.85 22.41
CA LEU A 260 2.89 -17.58 21.03
C LEU A 260 2.57 -16.12 20.69
N ASN A 261 3.59 -15.28 20.52
CA ASN A 261 3.40 -13.89 20.10
C ASN A 261 3.63 -13.76 18.58
N LEU A 262 2.55 -13.73 17.81
CA LEU A 262 2.61 -13.52 16.36
C LEU A 262 2.37 -12.03 16.04
N PRO A 263 3.04 -11.46 15.03
CA PRO A 263 2.72 -10.11 14.58
C PRO A 263 1.24 -10.04 14.16
N VAL A 264 0.55 -9.00 14.62
CA VAL A 264 -0.83 -8.71 14.20
C VAL A 264 -0.76 -8.27 12.75
N MET A 265 -1.25 -9.11 11.84
CA MET A 265 -1.36 -8.70 10.44
C MET A 265 -2.42 -7.60 10.36
N PRO A 266 -2.11 -6.43 9.79
CA PRO A 266 -3.12 -5.43 9.53
C PRO A 266 -4.16 -6.08 8.61
N LEU A 267 -5.42 -6.09 9.04
CA LEU A 267 -6.51 -6.45 8.15
C LEU A 267 -6.54 -5.33 7.09
N VAL A 268 -6.01 -5.60 5.90
CA VAL A 268 -6.42 -4.84 4.74
C VAL A 268 -7.89 -5.21 4.55
N ASP A 269 -8.78 -4.24 4.76
CA ASP A 269 -10.20 -4.37 4.43
C ASP A 269 -10.33 -4.64 2.92
N LEU A 270 -10.22 -5.92 2.57
CA LEU A 270 -10.45 -6.48 1.24
C LEU A 270 -11.94 -6.45 0.85
N PHE A 271 -12.80 -6.03 1.78
CA PHE A 271 -14.16 -5.64 1.48
C PHE A 271 -14.18 -4.13 1.33
N GLY A 272 -14.25 -3.67 0.08
CA GLY A 272 -14.89 -2.39 -0.16
C GLY A 272 -16.27 -2.46 0.47
N SER A 273 -16.45 -1.79 1.61
CA SER A 273 -17.78 -1.50 2.11
C SER A 273 -18.49 -0.79 0.98
N GLN A 274 -19.53 -1.41 0.46
CA GLN A 274 -20.37 -0.79 -0.54
C GLN A 274 -20.90 0.54 0.02
N ASN A 275 -20.96 1.55 -0.84
CA ASN A 275 -21.71 2.76 -0.54
C ASN A 275 -23.13 2.34 -0.10
N PRO A 276 -23.62 2.78 1.08
CA PRO A 276 -24.96 2.43 1.50
C PRO A 276 -25.99 3.14 0.62
N VAL A 277 -26.70 2.36 -0.20
CA VAL A 277 -27.78 2.83 -1.11
C VAL A 277 -29.14 2.93 -0.40
N GLU A 278 -29.25 2.62 0.89
CA GLU A 278 -30.48 2.83 1.67
C GLU A 278 -30.26 3.75 2.88
N GLU A 279 -31.31 4.50 3.26
CA GLU A 279 -31.34 5.39 4.42
C GLU A 279 -31.13 4.60 5.72
N ILE A 280 -29.88 4.50 6.18
CA ILE A 280 -29.55 3.93 7.49
C ILE A 280 -29.97 4.91 8.58
N LYS A 281 -30.78 4.46 9.54
CA LYS A 281 -31.07 5.17 10.80
C LYS A 281 -30.25 4.56 11.93
N PRO A 282 -28.99 4.99 12.17
CA PRO A 282 -28.14 4.39 13.19
C PRO A 282 -28.77 4.52 14.58
N VAL A 283 -28.73 3.45 15.37
CA VAL A 283 -29.11 3.47 16.78
C VAL A 283 -27.84 3.25 17.60
N LEU A 284 -27.44 4.26 18.34
CA LEU A 284 -26.28 4.21 19.23
C LEU A 284 -26.77 4.18 20.68
N ARG A 285 -26.40 3.13 21.42
CA ARG A 285 -26.55 3.05 22.86
C ARG A 285 -25.18 2.86 23.50
N ILE A 286 -24.89 3.70 24.48
CA ILE A 286 -23.75 3.56 25.36
C ILE A 286 -24.18 2.58 26.47
N ALA A 287 -24.08 1.29 26.15
CA ALA A 287 -23.95 0.21 27.15
C ALA A 287 -22.45 -0.02 27.51
N ASP A 288 -21.67 1.04 27.28
CA ASP A 288 -20.25 1.34 27.45
C ASP A 288 -19.22 0.67 26.53
N ALA A 289 -18.39 1.55 25.95
CA ALA A 289 -16.96 1.32 25.74
C ALA A 289 -16.38 0.27 26.72
N PRO A 290 -15.63 -0.74 26.28
CA PRO A 290 -15.41 -1.97 27.04
C PRO A 290 -14.86 -1.69 28.46
N GLY A 291 -15.59 -2.20 29.47
CA GLY A 291 -15.30 -2.09 30.91
C GLY A 291 -16.44 -2.66 31.78
N ILE A 292 -16.10 -3.23 32.95
CA ILE A 292 -16.93 -4.18 33.72
C ILE A 292 -18.25 -3.58 34.24
N ASN A 293 -19.36 -4.28 33.94
CA ASN A 293 -20.76 -4.06 34.31
C ASN A 293 -21.56 -3.20 33.32
N GLY A 294 -22.18 -3.86 32.32
CA GLY A 294 -23.03 -3.27 31.28
C GLY A 294 -24.31 -2.58 31.81
N LEU A 295 -24.12 -1.45 32.49
CA LEU A 295 -25.15 -0.55 32.98
C LEU A 295 -25.24 0.65 32.02
N ALA A 296 -26.46 1.10 31.73
CA ALA A 296 -26.66 2.28 30.89
C ALA A 296 -26.09 3.54 31.56
N GLN A 297 -25.17 4.23 30.88
CA GLN A 297 -24.63 5.48 31.38
C GLN A 297 -25.55 6.66 31.01
N SER A 298 -26.38 7.08 31.97
CA SER A 298 -27.30 8.21 31.81
C SER A 298 -26.60 9.57 31.93
N GLY A 299 -26.91 10.50 31.02
CA GLY A 299 -26.44 11.88 31.06
C GLY A 299 -24.98 12.11 30.63
N CYS A 300 -24.30 11.10 30.09
CA CYS A 300 -22.92 11.19 29.62
C CYS A 300 -22.80 12.08 28.39
N LYS A 301 -21.90 13.05 28.45
CA LYS A 301 -21.57 13.89 27.30
C LYS A 301 -20.83 13.05 26.27
N TRP A 302 -21.27 13.12 25.02
CA TRP A 302 -20.64 12.47 23.89
C TRP A 302 -20.38 13.48 22.78
N GLN A 303 -19.35 13.21 21.98
CA GLN A 303 -18.96 13.98 20.81
C GLN A 303 -18.70 13.01 19.66
N VAL A 304 -19.11 13.35 18.45
CA VAL A 304 -18.63 12.71 17.23
C VAL A 304 -17.61 13.66 16.60
N VAL A 305 -16.41 13.16 16.37
CA VAL A 305 -15.28 13.94 15.84
C VAL A 305 -14.72 13.28 14.59
N LEU A 306 -14.00 14.06 13.80
CA LEU A 306 -13.20 13.56 12.67
C LEU A 306 -11.77 13.31 13.15
N ALA A 307 -11.24 12.11 12.94
CA ALA A 307 -9.86 11.79 13.29
C ALA A 307 -9.32 10.57 12.52
N GLU A 308 -8.01 10.59 12.26
CA GLU A 308 -7.27 9.50 11.63
C GLU A 308 -6.66 8.53 12.66
N SER A 309 -6.64 8.89 13.94
CA SER A 309 -6.11 8.06 15.01
C SER A 309 -6.84 8.26 16.33
N TYR A 310 -6.75 7.26 17.22
CA TYR A 310 -7.32 7.34 18.58
C TYR A 310 -6.81 8.57 19.35
N ILE A 311 -5.50 8.87 19.26
CA ILE A 311 -4.88 10.01 19.96
C ILE A 311 -5.51 11.30 19.45
N GLN A 312 -5.59 11.48 18.14
CA GLN A 312 -6.23 12.66 17.53
C GLN A 312 -7.70 12.75 17.93
N ALA A 313 -8.43 11.64 17.97
CA ALA A 313 -9.84 11.61 18.35
C ALA A 313 -10.09 12.11 19.78
N VAL A 314 -9.22 11.80 20.74
CA VAL A 314 -9.38 12.27 22.13
C VAL A 314 -8.80 13.66 22.39
N THR A 315 -7.97 14.20 21.48
CA THR A 315 -7.33 15.53 21.64
C THR A 315 -7.88 16.60 20.70
N THR A 316 -8.69 16.24 19.69
CA THR A 316 -9.20 17.19 18.71
C THR A 316 -10.31 18.08 19.30
N ASP A 317 -10.28 19.36 18.93
CA ASP A 317 -11.34 20.32 19.23
C ASP A 317 -12.43 20.35 18.15
N GLU A 318 -12.23 19.63 17.04
CA GLU A 318 -13.15 19.61 15.90
C GLU A 318 -14.30 18.61 16.12
N VAL A 319 -15.47 19.14 16.49
CA VAL A 319 -16.64 18.36 16.88
C VAL A 319 -17.74 18.50 15.82
N LEU A 320 -18.12 17.38 15.22
CA LEU A 320 -19.15 17.30 14.18
C LEU A 320 -20.56 17.15 14.78
N MET A 321 -20.70 16.36 15.83
CA MET A 321 -21.94 16.23 16.61
C MET A 321 -21.62 16.15 18.09
N LYS A 322 -22.55 16.56 18.95
CA LYS A 322 -22.43 16.40 20.40
C LYS A 322 -23.78 16.32 21.07
N GLY A 323 -23.84 15.65 22.20
CA GLY A 323 -25.05 15.55 22.98
C GLY A 323 -24.81 14.96 24.36
N LYS A 324 -25.90 14.51 24.99
CA LYS A 324 -25.86 13.71 26.21
C LYS A 324 -26.66 12.45 26.00
N THR A 325 -26.39 11.39 26.76
CA THR A 325 -27.24 10.21 26.76
C THR A 325 -28.54 10.43 27.54
N ASP A 326 -29.60 9.70 27.18
CA ASP A 326 -30.83 9.62 27.99
C ASP A 326 -30.67 8.64 29.17
N ALA A 327 -31.75 8.43 29.94
CA ALA A 327 -31.75 7.55 31.11
C ALA A 327 -31.42 6.09 30.75
N GLU A 328 -31.61 5.71 29.49
CA GLU A 328 -31.38 4.38 28.93
C GLU A 328 -30.05 4.26 28.16
N GLY A 329 -29.20 5.31 28.21
CA GLY A 329 -27.88 5.32 27.58
C GLY A 329 -27.90 5.56 26.07
N LYS A 330 -29.04 5.95 25.48
CA LYS A 330 -29.16 6.25 24.05
C LYS A 330 -28.46 7.56 23.72
N VAL A 331 -27.65 7.53 22.66
CA VAL A 331 -26.87 8.68 22.16
C VAL A 331 -27.71 9.58 21.27
N LEU A 332 -28.51 8.99 20.38
CA LEU A 332 -29.30 9.69 19.37
C LEU A 332 -30.79 9.65 19.78
N HIS A 333 -31.39 10.81 20.00
CA HIS A 333 -32.74 10.94 20.55
C HIS A 333 -33.81 11.19 19.49
N SER A 334 -33.42 11.66 18.31
CA SER A 334 -34.33 11.99 17.22
C SER A 334 -33.93 11.38 15.89
N GLU A 335 -34.89 11.18 14.98
CA GLU A 335 -34.61 10.79 13.60
C GLU A 335 -33.70 11.81 12.88
N TYR A 336 -33.79 13.08 13.27
CA TYR A 336 -32.93 14.13 12.76
C TYR A 336 -31.45 13.87 13.06
N GLU A 337 -31.11 13.53 14.30
CA GLU A 337 -29.73 13.20 14.69
C GLU A 337 -29.25 11.91 14.05
N GLN A 338 -30.14 10.92 13.88
CA GLN A 338 -29.82 9.68 13.16
C GLN A 338 -29.48 9.95 11.69
N ASN A 339 -30.28 10.78 11.03
CA ASN A 339 -30.05 11.17 9.64
C ASN A 339 -28.79 12.02 9.49
N GLN A 340 -28.49 12.92 10.43
CA GLN A 340 -27.25 13.68 10.43
C GLN A 340 -26.03 12.76 10.55
N LEU A 341 -26.03 11.81 11.49
CA LEU A 341 -24.92 10.89 11.65
C LEU A 341 -24.76 10.00 10.41
N ALA A 342 -25.87 9.55 9.81
CA ALA A 342 -25.84 8.78 8.57
C ALA A 342 -25.25 9.58 7.39
N GLN A 343 -25.52 10.89 7.30
CA GLN A 343 -24.91 11.77 6.30
C GLN A 343 -23.41 11.95 6.56
N LEU A 344 -23.01 12.19 7.81
CA LEU A 344 -21.60 12.28 8.18
C LEU A 344 -20.87 10.97 7.89
N ALA A 345 -21.50 9.82 8.14
CA ALA A 345 -20.92 8.51 7.87
C ALA A 345 -20.70 8.25 6.37
N LYS A 346 -21.56 8.82 5.51
CA LYS A 346 -21.37 8.82 4.05
C LYS A 346 -20.23 9.75 3.62
N GLN A 347 -20.09 10.89 4.29
CA GLN A 347 -19.12 11.92 3.93
C GLN A 347 -17.69 11.60 4.45
N TYR A 348 -17.59 11.02 5.64
CA TYR A 348 -16.35 10.80 6.38
C TYR A 348 -16.15 9.31 6.71
N TYR A 349 -16.18 8.49 5.66
CA TYR A 349 -16.13 7.04 5.78
C TYR A 349 -14.87 6.56 6.54
N GLY A 350 -15.07 5.81 7.63
CA GLY A 350 -13.99 5.27 8.46
C GLY A 350 -13.23 6.30 9.31
N GLN A 351 -13.62 7.57 9.31
CA GLN A 351 -12.90 8.64 10.03
C GLN A 351 -13.69 9.24 11.20
N LEU A 352 -14.91 8.76 11.42
CA LEU A 352 -15.76 9.22 12.52
C LEU A 352 -15.45 8.47 13.81
N TRP A 353 -15.31 9.23 14.90
CA TRP A 353 -15.09 8.68 16.24
C TRP A 353 -16.10 9.22 17.23
N LEU A 354 -16.71 8.33 18.03
CA LEU A 354 -17.51 8.67 19.19
C LEU A 354 -16.61 8.82 20.41
N VAL A 355 -16.50 10.03 20.93
CA VAL A 355 -15.71 10.41 22.10
C VAL A 355 -16.63 10.60 23.30
N ILE A 356 -16.33 9.90 24.39
CA ILE A 356 -17.05 9.98 25.67
C ILE A 356 -15.99 10.09 26.77
N GLY A 357 -15.93 11.25 27.43
CA GLY A 357 -14.88 11.54 28.41
C GLY A 357 -13.48 11.47 27.78
N HIS A 358 -12.65 10.54 28.24
CA HIS A 358 -11.28 10.33 27.73
C HIS A 358 -11.15 9.12 26.79
N ARG A 359 -12.27 8.61 26.27
CA ARG A 359 -12.31 7.41 25.41
C ARG A 359 -12.87 7.79 24.06
N ALA A 360 -12.27 7.26 22.99
CA ALA A 360 -12.78 7.39 21.62
C ALA A 360 -13.04 6.00 21.02
N HIS A 361 -14.15 5.85 20.31
CA HIS A 361 -14.53 4.63 19.58
C HIS A 361 -14.75 4.98 18.12
N GLN A 362 -14.03 4.32 17.23
CA GLN A 362 -14.24 4.50 15.81
C GLN A 362 -15.60 3.93 15.41
N LEU A 363 -16.37 4.71 14.65
CA LEU A 363 -17.72 4.33 14.24
C LEU A 363 -17.66 3.62 12.89
N TYR A 364 -18.08 2.35 12.89
CA TYR A 364 -18.29 1.54 11.69
C TYR A 364 -19.78 1.24 11.55
N PHE A 365 -20.33 1.47 10.36
CA PHE A 365 -21.74 1.20 10.07
C PHE A 365 -21.85 0.01 9.13
N ASN A 366 -22.15 -1.17 9.70
CA ASN A 366 -22.37 -2.39 8.95
C ASN A 366 -23.88 -2.65 8.78
N ILE A 367 -24.33 -2.97 7.57
CA ILE A 367 -25.71 -3.40 7.31
C ILE A 367 -25.78 -4.92 7.52
N ILE A 368 -26.56 -5.36 8.50
CA ILE A 368 -26.81 -6.79 8.75
C ILE A 368 -28.22 -7.11 8.24
N PRO A 369 -28.38 -8.01 7.26
CA PRO A 369 -29.70 -8.45 6.81
C PRO A 369 -30.51 -9.06 7.97
N ASP A 370 -31.82 -8.79 8.02
CA ASP A 370 -32.66 -9.32 9.11
C ASP A 370 -32.71 -10.87 9.13
N VAL A 371 -32.45 -11.50 7.99
CA VAL A 371 -32.33 -12.96 7.83
C VAL A 371 -31.04 -13.57 8.40
N SER A 372 -30.12 -12.75 8.93
CA SER A 372 -28.90 -13.24 9.57
C SER A 372 -29.20 -14.01 10.85
N GLN A 373 -28.50 -15.13 11.05
CA GLN A 373 -28.64 -15.96 12.25
C GLN A 373 -28.30 -15.14 13.52
N GLU A 374 -28.98 -15.43 14.63
CA GLU A 374 -28.89 -14.69 15.91
C GLU A 374 -27.45 -14.54 16.41
N ASN A 375 -26.66 -15.59 16.25
CA ASN A 375 -25.23 -15.67 16.54
C ASN A 375 -24.37 -14.67 15.73
N ILE A 376 -24.76 -14.29 14.51
CA ILE A 376 -24.08 -13.24 13.73
C ILE A 376 -24.46 -11.85 14.27
N LYS A 377 -25.72 -11.66 14.64
CA LYS A 377 -26.20 -10.41 15.26
C LYS A 377 -25.49 -10.18 16.61
N ASP A 378 -25.31 -11.24 17.41
CA ASP A 378 -24.56 -11.20 18.68
C ASP A 378 -23.07 -10.93 18.48
N LEU A 379 -22.44 -11.51 17.46
CA LEU A 379 -21.03 -11.26 17.14
C LEU A 379 -20.79 -9.81 16.74
N CYS A 380 -21.66 -9.24 15.90
CA CYS A 380 -21.58 -7.83 15.52
C CYS A 380 -21.88 -6.90 16.70
N ALA A 381 -22.77 -7.28 17.61
CA ALA A 381 -23.00 -6.53 18.84
C ALA A 381 -21.77 -6.55 19.77
N LEU A 382 -21.10 -7.70 19.92
CA LEU A 382 -19.86 -7.84 20.68
C LEU A 382 -18.73 -7.00 20.09
N ASP A 383 -18.57 -7.03 18.76
CA ASP A 383 -17.58 -6.23 18.03
C ASP A 383 -17.85 -4.72 18.17
N ALA A 384 -19.11 -4.29 18.07
CA ALA A 384 -19.52 -2.91 18.29
C ALA A 384 -19.28 -2.42 19.73
N MET A 385 -19.25 -3.33 20.71
CA MET A 385 -18.90 -3.05 22.11
C MET A 385 -17.39 -3.18 22.38
N GLY A 386 -16.56 -3.38 21.35
CA GLY A 386 -15.11 -3.53 21.46
C GLY A 386 -14.65 -4.87 22.05
N PHE A 387 -15.52 -5.88 22.05
CA PHE A 387 -15.18 -7.24 22.49
C PHE A 387 -14.85 -8.13 21.30
N HIS A 388 -13.57 -8.44 21.13
CA HIS A 388 -13.12 -9.40 20.12
C HIS A 388 -13.28 -10.84 20.64
N PRO A 389 -13.94 -11.76 19.91
CA PRO A 389 -14.28 -13.12 20.38
C PRO A 389 -13.08 -14.03 20.71
N LEU A 390 -11.86 -13.60 20.36
CA LEU A 390 -10.63 -14.35 20.59
C LEU A 390 -10.05 -14.16 22.01
N PHE A 391 -10.45 -13.10 22.73
CA PHE A 391 -9.86 -12.76 24.03
C PHE A 391 -10.61 -13.36 25.23
N ASN A 392 -11.89 -13.69 25.09
CA ASN A 392 -12.72 -14.22 26.18
C ASN A 392 -13.14 -15.68 25.93
N SER A 393 -12.20 -16.63 26.05
CA SER A 393 -12.53 -18.06 26.12
C SER A 393 -12.34 -18.59 27.54
N ILE A 394 -13.40 -19.05 28.19
CA ILE A 394 -13.31 -19.83 29.43
C ILE A 394 -13.33 -21.31 29.03
N ALA A 395 -12.36 -22.10 29.51
CA ALA A 395 -12.31 -23.53 29.26
C ALA A 395 -13.49 -24.28 29.90
N GLY A 396 -14.19 -25.09 29.10
CA GLY A 396 -15.25 -26.02 29.52
C GLY A 396 -16.49 -25.97 28.62
N ASN A 397 -17.19 -27.11 28.48
CA ASN A 397 -18.42 -27.30 27.69
C ASN A 397 -19.62 -26.49 28.23
N THR A 398 -19.53 -25.16 28.19
CA THR A 398 -20.66 -24.28 28.50
C THR A 398 -21.06 -23.58 27.22
N ARG A 399 -22.35 -23.56 26.88
CA ARG A 399 -22.84 -22.76 25.74
C ARG A 399 -22.56 -21.28 26.02
N LEU A 400 -22.21 -20.52 24.97
CA LEU A 400 -21.98 -19.08 25.07
C LEU A 400 -23.22 -18.43 25.74
N GLY A 401 -23.01 -17.66 26.81
CA GLY A 401 -24.08 -16.95 27.53
C GLY A 401 -24.51 -17.55 28.87
N GLU A 402 -24.59 -18.88 29.03
CA GLU A 402 -25.17 -19.49 30.25
C GLU A 402 -24.39 -19.18 31.53
N LYS A 403 -23.05 -19.18 31.46
CA LYS A 403 -22.19 -18.85 32.62
C LYS A 403 -22.23 -17.37 32.98
N LEU A 404 -22.37 -16.47 32.00
CA LEU A 404 -22.49 -15.03 32.27
C LEU A 404 -23.82 -14.75 32.97
N THR A 405 -24.91 -15.35 32.49
CA THR A 405 -26.23 -15.25 33.15
C THR A 405 -26.23 -15.86 34.56
N GLN A 406 -25.52 -16.97 34.79
CA GLN A 406 -25.39 -17.58 36.12
C GLN A 406 -24.47 -16.78 37.06
N CYS A 407 -23.38 -16.22 36.57
CA CYS A 407 -22.49 -15.34 37.35
C CYS A 407 -23.22 -14.07 37.77
N ILE A 408 -23.96 -13.43 36.86
CA ILE A 408 -24.79 -12.25 37.19
C ILE A 408 -25.85 -12.59 38.23
N LYS A 409 -26.50 -13.77 38.14
CA LYS A 409 -27.48 -14.23 39.15
C LYS A 409 -26.85 -14.50 40.52
N ALA A 410 -25.64 -15.05 40.55
CA ALA A 410 -24.92 -15.37 41.79
C ALA A 410 -24.35 -14.12 42.47
N GLU A 411 -23.86 -13.15 41.69
CA GLU A 411 -23.24 -11.92 42.19
C GLU A 411 -24.27 -10.90 42.73
N GLN A 412 -25.52 -10.96 42.24
CA GLN A 412 -26.60 -10.07 42.67
C GLN A 412 -27.43 -10.58 43.87
N GLN A 413 -27.12 -11.74 44.46
CA GLN A 413 -27.91 -12.39 45.53
C GLN A 413 -29.44 -12.40 45.26
N LEU A 414 -29.84 -12.49 44.00
CA LEU A 414 -31.26 -12.53 43.64
C LEU A 414 -31.82 -13.92 43.95
N SER A 415 -32.40 -14.06 45.14
CA SER A 415 -33.24 -15.20 45.49
C SER A 415 -34.50 -15.15 44.64
N GLY A 416 -34.89 -16.30 44.07
CA GLY A 416 -35.96 -16.47 43.08
C GLY A 416 -37.38 -16.09 43.51
N THR A 417 -37.55 -15.43 44.65
CA THR A 417 -38.84 -14.97 45.20
C THR A 417 -39.25 -13.57 44.74
N MET A 418 -38.33 -12.74 44.23
CA MET A 418 -38.69 -11.36 43.81
C MET A 418 -39.45 -11.31 42.47
N LEU A 419 -39.26 -12.31 41.60
CA LEU A 419 -39.91 -12.40 40.27
C LEU A 419 -41.39 -12.84 40.33
N GLU A 420 -41.84 -13.50 41.40
CA GLU A 420 -43.27 -13.86 41.57
C GLU A 420 -44.10 -12.71 42.15
N SER A 421 -43.49 -11.78 42.90
CA SER A 421 -44.21 -10.63 43.47
C SER A 421 -44.55 -9.53 42.44
N LEU A 422 -43.88 -9.51 41.29
CA LEU A 422 -44.16 -8.56 40.19
C LEU A 422 -45.18 -9.08 39.16
N ARG A 423 -45.70 -10.31 39.33
CA ARG A 423 -46.79 -10.85 38.50
C ARG A 423 -48.16 -10.89 39.19
N MET A 424 -48.23 -10.54 40.46
CA MET A 424 -49.48 -10.54 41.24
C MET A 424 -49.57 -9.29 42.12
N ARG A 425 -49.78 -8.12 41.50
CA ARG A 425 -50.55 -6.98 42.04
C ARG A 425 -50.57 -5.83 41.02
N ASN A 426 -51.78 -5.30 40.82
CA ASN A 426 -52.03 -3.94 40.32
C ASN A 426 -51.23 -2.89 41.10
#